data_AF-A0A8J7I305-F1
#
_entry.id   AF-A0A8J7I305-F1
#
_cell.length_a   1.000
_cell.length_b   1.000
_cell.length_c   1.000
_cell.angle_alpha   90.00
_cell.angle_beta   90.00
_cell.angle_gamma   90.00
#
_symmetry.space_group_name_H-M   'P 1'
#
loop_
_entity.id
_entity.type
_entity.pdbx_description
1 polymer ?
#
loop_
_entity_poly.entity_id
_entity_poly.type
_entity_poly.pdbx_seq_one_letter_code
_entity_poly.pdbx_strand_id
1 'polypeptide(L)'
;MNNVRTVSDTKRTFYSLHTRPINTIYRRVVEELMVEMHLLSVNVDFSYNSIYALGVVTSFDRFMQGYQPEGDKESIFNALCQAVEQEPQRYRQEAERLQNLAKSLSVNDLTAWLGQTTNLDRDPDLQAQLQAIANNPNFKYSRLFAIGLFSLLEFSNPELVKDEKQRTEALKTVAAGLKLSEEKLNKDLELYLSNLDKMAQALIVMADMLSADRKKREQRKQQSTAPVAPPTANE
;
A
#
# COMPACT_ATOMS: atom_id res chain seq x y z
N MET A 1 -31.55 11.76 11.27
CA MET A 1 -31.19 11.42 9.87
C MET A 1 -29.69 11.20 9.84
N ASN A 2 -29.23 9.94 9.83
CA ASN A 2 -27.80 9.64 9.68
C ASN A 2 -27.48 9.77 8.20
N ASN A 3 -26.99 10.94 7.79
CA ASN A 3 -26.56 11.15 6.41
C ASN A 3 -25.29 10.32 6.21
N VAL A 4 -25.41 9.15 5.59
CA VAL A 4 -24.27 8.29 5.28
C VAL A 4 -23.32 9.10 4.40
N ARG A 5 -22.10 9.31 4.89
CA ARG A 5 -21.07 10.09 4.21
C ARG A 5 -20.84 9.54 2.80
N THR A 6 -20.71 10.41 1.81
CA THR A 6 -20.47 9.97 0.43
C THR A 6 -18.98 9.91 0.10
N VAL A 7 -18.62 9.18 -0.98
CA VAL A 7 -17.26 9.22 -1.55
C VAL A 7 -16.83 10.66 -1.87
N SER A 8 -17.76 11.49 -2.35
CA SER A 8 -17.50 12.89 -2.67
C SER A 8 -17.16 13.72 -1.43
N ASP A 9 -17.81 13.46 -0.30
CA ASP A 9 -17.50 14.12 0.99
C ASP A 9 -16.13 13.70 1.51
N THR A 10 -15.79 12.41 1.39
CA THR A 10 -14.45 11.89 1.70
C THR A 10 -13.38 12.57 0.84
N LYS A 11 -13.55 12.62 -0.49
CA LYS A 11 -12.62 13.32 -1.38
C LYS A 11 -12.49 14.79 -1.03
N ARG A 12 -13.60 15.47 -0.73
CA ARG A 12 -13.59 16.89 -0.32
C ARG A 12 -12.77 17.08 0.96
N THR A 13 -12.95 16.23 1.97
CA THR A 13 -12.16 16.32 3.20
C THR A 13 -10.68 16.05 2.94
N PHE A 14 -10.34 15.02 2.15
CA PHE A 14 -8.96 14.76 1.79
C PHE A 14 -8.27 16.00 1.19
N TYR A 15 -8.87 16.63 0.18
CA TYR A 15 -8.29 17.83 -0.45
C TYR A 15 -8.35 19.09 0.42
N SER A 16 -9.18 19.11 1.48
CA SER A 16 -9.13 20.18 2.49
C SER A 16 -7.98 20.01 3.48
N LEU A 17 -7.56 18.76 3.74
CA LEU A 17 -6.47 18.42 4.66
C LEU A 17 -5.10 18.45 3.95
N HIS A 18 -5.04 17.95 2.71
CA HIS A 18 -3.86 17.99 1.86
C HIS A 18 -4.13 18.81 0.60
N THR A 19 -3.72 20.08 0.64
CA THR A 19 -3.96 21.06 -0.42
C THR A 19 -2.85 21.12 -1.47
N ARG A 20 -1.71 20.45 -1.22
CA ARG A 20 -0.57 20.44 -2.14
C ARG A 20 -0.86 19.56 -3.37
N PRO A 21 -0.32 19.90 -4.55
CA PRO A 21 -0.52 19.08 -5.74
C PRO A 21 0.13 17.70 -5.60
N ILE A 22 -0.65 16.64 -5.87
CA ILE A 22 -0.14 15.28 -5.97
C ILE A 22 0.20 15.00 -7.43
N ASN A 23 1.43 14.52 -7.68
CA ASN A 23 1.88 14.07 -8.99
C ASN A 23 0.91 13.03 -9.57
N THR A 24 0.57 13.19 -10.85
CA THR A 24 -0.45 12.40 -11.55
C THR A 24 -0.27 10.89 -11.43
N ILE A 25 0.97 10.38 -11.43
CA ILE A 25 1.26 8.94 -11.30
C ILE A 25 0.73 8.40 -9.96
N TYR A 26 0.97 9.15 -8.87
CA TYR A 26 0.55 8.77 -7.53
C TYR A 26 -0.88 9.17 -7.19
N ARG A 27 -1.44 10.17 -7.89
CA ARG A 27 -2.83 10.61 -7.67
C ARG A 27 -3.81 9.45 -7.82
N ARG A 28 -3.63 8.61 -8.85
CA ARG A 28 -4.49 7.45 -9.07
C ARG A 28 -4.45 6.48 -7.89
N VAL A 29 -3.25 6.17 -7.39
CA VAL A 29 -3.06 5.32 -6.21
C VAL A 29 -3.79 5.87 -4.99
N VAL A 30 -3.59 7.17 -4.70
CA VAL A 30 -4.20 7.83 -3.55
C VAL A 30 -5.72 7.84 -3.66
N GLU A 31 -6.27 8.14 -4.83
CA GLU A 31 -7.72 8.16 -5.04
C GLU A 31 -8.35 6.76 -4.96
N GLU A 32 -7.74 5.74 -5.57
CA GLU A 32 -8.24 4.36 -5.50
C GLU A 32 -8.21 3.84 -4.06
N LEU A 33 -7.11 4.08 -3.33
CA LEU A 33 -7.00 3.69 -1.92
C LEU A 33 -8.04 4.40 -1.05
N MET A 34 -8.24 5.71 -1.26
CA MET A 34 -9.23 6.50 -0.53
C MET A 34 -10.65 6.00 -0.74
N VAL A 35 -11.01 5.69 -1.99
CA VAL A 35 -12.33 5.15 -2.34
C VAL A 35 -12.52 3.76 -1.72
N GLU A 36 -11.50 2.90 -1.81
CA GLU A 36 -11.54 1.56 -1.18
C GLU A 36 -11.74 1.64 0.33
N MET A 37 -10.95 2.49 1.02
CA MET A 37 -11.08 2.72 2.46
C MET A 37 -12.48 3.24 2.85
N HIS A 38 -13.04 4.16 2.05
CA HIS A 38 -14.38 4.69 2.28
C HIS A 38 -15.48 3.63 2.09
N LEU A 39 -15.42 2.87 0.99
CA LEU A 39 -16.44 1.83 0.71
C LEU A 39 -16.41 0.72 1.76
N LEU A 40 -15.24 0.45 2.35
CA LEU A 40 -15.13 -0.43 3.50
C LEU A 40 -15.71 0.20 4.76
N SER A 41 -15.38 1.47 5.07
CA SER A 41 -15.81 2.10 6.33
C SER A 41 -17.33 2.25 6.47
N VAL A 42 -18.05 2.37 5.34
CA VAL A 42 -19.53 2.46 5.33
C VAL A 42 -20.22 1.09 5.17
N ASN A 43 -19.46 0.00 5.02
CA ASN A 43 -20.02 -1.34 4.89
C ASN A 43 -20.39 -1.91 6.28
N VAL A 44 -21.63 -2.34 6.44
CA VAL A 44 -22.18 -2.88 7.70
C VAL A 44 -21.40 -4.09 8.25
N ASP A 45 -20.84 -4.93 7.36
CA ASP A 45 -20.11 -6.13 7.75
C ASP A 45 -18.60 -5.88 7.96
N PHE A 46 -18.15 -4.65 7.69
CA PHE A 46 -16.75 -4.27 7.88
C PHE A 46 -16.45 -3.97 9.34
N SER A 47 -15.30 -4.44 9.78
CA SER A 47 -14.76 -4.15 11.10
C SER A 47 -13.26 -3.97 10.99
N TYR A 48 -12.77 -2.86 11.56
CA TYR A 48 -11.35 -2.58 11.64
C TYR A 48 -10.62 -3.72 12.38
N ASN A 49 -9.45 -4.10 11.88
CA ASN A 49 -8.51 -5.02 12.51
C ASN A 49 -7.06 -4.64 12.15
N SER A 50 -6.10 -5.12 12.92
CA SER A 50 -4.68 -4.77 12.77
C SER A 50 -4.09 -5.25 11.43
N ILE A 51 -4.54 -6.40 10.91
CA ILE A 51 -4.10 -6.93 9.60
C ILE A 51 -4.55 -6.01 8.46
N TYR A 52 -5.78 -5.52 8.49
CA TYR A 52 -6.27 -4.51 7.55
C TYR A 52 -5.44 -3.21 7.64
N ALA A 53 -5.14 -2.75 8.85
CA ALA A 53 -4.33 -1.55 9.06
C ALA A 53 -2.93 -1.69 8.46
N LEU A 54 -2.27 -2.82 8.71
CA LEU A 54 -1.01 -3.18 8.08
C LEU A 54 -1.13 -3.18 6.55
N GLY A 55 -2.20 -3.75 6.02
CA GLY A 55 -2.47 -3.76 4.58
C GLY A 55 -2.59 -2.36 3.96
N VAL A 56 -3.25 -1.43 4.65
CA VAL A 56 -3.34 -0.01 4.22
C VAL A 56 -1.98 0.66 4.25
N VAL A 57 -1.23 0.51 5.34
CA VAL A 57 0.12 1.08 5.48
C VAL A 57 1.06 0.53 4.41
N THR A 58 1.14 -0.80 4.25
CA THR A 58 2.02 -1.42 3.25
C THR A 58 1.62 -1.01 1.84
N SER A 59 0.32 -0.99 1.52
CA SER A 59 -0.15 -0.54 0.20
C SER A 59 0.32 0.89 -0.08
N PHE A 60 0.07 1.82 0.85
CA PHE A 60 0.48 3.20 0.70
C PHE A 60 2.00 3.32 0.54
N ASP A 61 2.78 2.75 1.45
CA ASP A 61 4.24 2.92 1.46
C ASP A 61 4.89 2.33 0.20
N ARG A 62 4.43 1.17 -0.26
CA ARG A 62 4.95 0.51 -1.47
C ARG A 62 4.59 1.28 -2.73
N PHE A 63 3.34 1.70 -2.90
CA PHE A 63 2.93 2.44 -4.09
C PHE A 63 3.42 3.89 -4.11
N MET A 64 3.75 4.47 -2.95
CA MET A 64 4.30 5.82 -2.82
C MET A 64 5.84 5.84 -2.82
N GLN A 65 6.49 4.71 -3.12
CA GLN A 65 7.94 4.66 -3.25
C GLN A 65 8.41 5.62 -4.37
N GLY A 66 9.48 6.37 -4.09
CA GLY A 66 10.02 7.37 -5.02
C GLY A 66 9.24 8.70 -5.10
N TYR A 67 8.17 8.88 -4.32
CA TYR A 67 7.39 10.12 -4.32
C TYR A 67 8.25 11.33 -3.92
N GLN A 68 8.07 12.46 -4.62
CA GLN A 68 8.75 13.73 -4.34
C GLN A 68 7.75 14.89 -4.31
N PRO A 69 7.85 15.82 -3.33
CA PRO A 69 8.83 15.83 -2.23
C PRO A 69 8.52 14.78 -1.15
N GLU A 70 9.55 14.17 -0.56
CA GLU A 70 9.37 13.03 0.35
C GLU A 70 8.51 13.35 1.59
N GLY A 71 8.65 14.56 2.15
CA GLY A 71 7.90 14.99 3.34
C GLY A 71 6.39 15.08 3.13
N ASP A 72 5.91 15.15 1.88
CA ASP A 72 4.48 15.18 1.61
C ASP A 72 3.82 13.80 1.76
N LYS A 73 4.58 12.69 1.73
CA LYS A 73 4.03 11.33 1.92
C LYS A 73 3.27 11.22 3.24
N GLU A 74 3.84 11.74 4.32
CA GLU A 74 3.21 11.70 5.64
C GLU A 74 1.91 12.52 5.67
N SER A 75 1.95 13.73 5.09
CA SER A 75 0.74 14.58 4.97
C SER A 75 -0.37 13.89 4.17
N ILE A 76 -0.03 13.23 3.06
CA ILE A 76 -0.99 12.48 2.23
C ILE A 76 -1.57 11.31 3.02
N PHE A 77 -0.73 10.52 3.69
CA PHE A 77 -1.20 9.38 4.49
C PHE A 77 -2.14 9.84 5.61
N ASN A 78 -1.77 10.91 6.32
CA ASN A 78 -2.59 11.46 7.39
C ASN A 78 -3.95 11.95 6.87
N ALA A 79 -3.94 12.67 5.75
CA ALA A 79 -5.17 13.13 5.11
C ALA A 79 -6.05 11.96 4.62
N LEU A 80 -5.47 10.86 4.13
CA LEU A 80 -6.20 9.66 3.71
C LEU A 80 -6.98 9.05 4.88
N CYS A 81 -6.31 8.75 5.99
CA CYS A 81 -6.95 8.18 7.18
C CYS A 81 -8.01 9.13 7.76
N GLN A 82 -7.69 10.42 7.90
CA GLN A 82 -8.62 11.41 8.46
C GLN A 82 -9.84 11.64 7.57
N ALA A 83 -9.70 11.54 6.24
CA ALA A 83 -10.82 11.70 5.31
C ALA A 83 -11.89 10.61 5.46
N VAL A 84 -11.51 9.42 5.94
CA VAL A 84 -12.43 8.32 6.28
C VAL A 84 -12.68 8.22 7.78
N GLU A 85 -12.44 9.32 8.51
CA GLU A 85 -12.71 9.44 9.96
C GLU A 85 -11.92 8.45 10.82
N GLN A 86 -10.68 8.17 10.41
CA GLN A 86 -9.75 7.29 11.11
C GLN A 86 -8.50 8.03 11.60
N GLU A 87 -7.86 7.48 12.64
CA GLU A 87 -6.63 8.02 13.23
C GLU A 87 -5.37 7.47 12.53
N PRO A 88 -4.56 8.31 11.85
CA PRO A 88 -3.37 7.83 11.13
C PRO A 88 -2.34 7.14 12.04
N GLN A 89 -2.17 7.65 13.27
CA GLN A 89 -1.22 7.11 14.24
C GLN A 89 -1.53 5.66 14.60
N ARG A 90 -2.83 5.34 14.76
CA ARG A 90 -3.27 3.96 15.02
C ARG A 90 -2.81 3.02 13.91
N TYR A 91 -2.99 3.38 12.64
CA TYR A 91 -2.55 2.55 11.52
C TYR A 91 -1.03 2.30 11.53
N ARG A 92 -0.24 3.35 11.78
CA ARG A 92 1.23 3.25 11.82
C ARG A 92 1.70 2.38 12.98
N GLN A 93 1.14 2.56 14.17
CA GLN A 93 1.49 1.76 15.36
C GLN A 93 1.12 0.28 15.18
N GLU A 94 -0.07 -0.01 14.65
CA GLU A 94 -0.51 -1.38 14.37
C GLU A 94 0.38 -2.07 13.34
N ALA A 95 0.72 -1.36 12.25
CA ALA A 95 1.62 -1.89 11.22
C ALA A 95 3.02 -2.17 11.77
N GLU A 96 3.59 -1.26 12.58
CA GLU A 96 4.90 -1.46 13.21
C GLU A 96 4.89 -2.64 14.19
N ARG A 97 3.86 -2.73 15.04
CA ARG A 97 3.65 -3.85 15.97
C ARG A 97 3.63 -5.19 15.23
N LEU A 98 2.78 -5.31 14.21
CA LEU A 98 2.65 -6.53 13.42
C LEU A 98 3.91 -6.87 12.62
N GLN A 99 4.62 -5.86 12.10
CA GLN A 99 5.89 -6.06 11.43
C GLN A 99 6.95 -6.64 12.38
N ASN A 100 7.08 -6.08 13.58
CA ASN A 100 8.03 -6.57 14.59
C ASN A 100 7.68 -7.98 15.06
N LEU A 101 6.38 -8.26 15.26
CA LEU A 101 5.88 -9.58 15.59
C LEU A 101 6.23 -10.61 14.50
N ALA A 102 5.94 -10.31 13.23
CA ALA A 102 6.22 -11.21 12.12
C ALA A 102 7.72 -11.51 11.97
N LYS A 103 8.59 -10.51 12.13
CA LYS A 103 10.06 -10.69 12.11
C LYS A 103 10.58 -11.55 13.26
N SER A 104 9.85 -11.65 14.36
CA SER A 104 10.24 -12.44 15.54
C SER A 104 9.85 -13.92 15.46
N LEU A 105 9.06 -14.30 14.46
CA LEU A 105 8.52 -15.65 14.30
C LEU A 105 9.08 -16.32 13.04
N SER A 106 9.24 -17.65 13.10
CA SER A 106 9.46 -18.42 11.89
C SER A 106 8.23 -18.36 10.99
N VAL A 107 8.42 -18.43 9.68
CA VAL A 107 7.29 -18.36 8.74
C VAL A 107 6.34 -19.55 8.90
N ASN A 108 6.83 -20.69 9.37
CA ASN A 108 6.02 -21.87 9.67
C ASN A 108 5.12 -21.63 10.89
N ASP A 109 5.67 -21.09 11.98
CA ASP A 109 4.90 -20.76 13.18
C ASP A 109 3.87 -19.67 12.89
N LEU A 110 4.27 -18.64 12.13
CA LEU A 110 3.38 -17.56 11.70
C LEU A 110 2.24 -18.08 10.81
N THR A 111 2.55 -18.95 9.84
CA THR A 111 1.56 -19.56 8.95
C THR A 111 0.58 -20.45 9.73
N ALA A 112 1.09 -21.26 10.65
CA ALA A 112 0.26 -22.10 11.52
C ALA A 112 -0.65 -21.25 12.41
N TRP A 113 -0.14 -20.14 12.93
CA TRP A 113 -0.90 -19.23 13.78
C TRP A 113 -2.00 -18.49 13.01
N LEU A 114 -1.66 -17.89 11.87
CA LEU A 114 -2.64 -17.24 10.98
C LEU A 114 -3.66 -18.25 10.44
N GLY A 115 -3.24 -19.49 10.17
CA GLY A 115 -4.10 -20.62 9.80
C GLY A 115 -4.89 -21.22 10.96
N GLN A 116 -4.81 -20.66 12.18
CA GLN A 116 -5.51 -21.11 13.37
C GLN A 116 -5.27 -22.60 13.72
N THR A 117 -4.16 -23.19 13.25
CA THR A 117 -3.77 -24.57 13.59
C THR A 117 -2.99 -24.62 14.90
N THR A 118 -2.29 -23.52 15.24
CA THR A 118 -1.58 -23.32 16.49
C THR A 118 -2.00 -21.97 17.08
N ASN A 119 -2.13 -21.90 18.42
CA ASN A 119 -2.27 -20.62 19.10
C ASN A 119 -0.92 -20.22 19.71
N LEU A 120 -0.48 -18.98 19.47
CA LEU A 120 0.73 -18.43 20.06
C LEU A 120 0.35 -17.39 21.11
N ASP A 121 0.85 -17.56 22.34
CA ASP A 121 0.73 -16.57 23.41
C ASP A 121 1.78 -15.46 23.23
N ARG A 122 1.69 -14.77 22.09
CA ARG A 122 2.60 -13.67 21.68
C ARG A 122 1.85 -12.36 21.54
N ASP A 123 0.60 -12.42 21.11
CA ASP A 123 -0.24 -11.26 20.89
C ASP A 123 -1.73 -11.61 21.10
N PRO A 124 -2.26 -11.41 22.31
CA PRO A 124 -3.64 -11.77 22.64
C PRO A 124 -4.68 -11.00 21.81
N ASP A 125 -4.39 -9.74 21.45
CA ASP A 125 -5.28 -8.92 20.62
C ASP A 125 -5.36 -9.45 19.19
N LEU A 126 -4.22 -9.75 18.56
CA LEU A 126 -4.21 -10.35 17.23
C LEU A 126 -4.92 -11.71 17.24
N GLN A 127 -4.66 -12.55 18.25
CA GLN A 127 -5.33 -13.85 18.37
C GLN A 127 -6.86 -13.72 18.49
N ALA A 128 -7.35 -12.76 19.28
CA ALA A 128 -8.77 -12.49 19.40
C ALA A 128 -9.37 -12.02 18.05
N GLN A 129 -8.65 -11.18 17.30
CA GLN A 129 -9.08 -10.72 15.98
C GLN A 129 -9.14 -11.88 14.96
N LEU A 130 -8.14 -12.77 14.94
CA LEU A 130 -8.14 -13.95 14.06
C LEU A 130 -9.33 -14.87 14.36
N GLN A 131 -9.62 -15.11 15.64
CA GLN A 131 -10.79 -15.89 16.05
C GLN A 131 -12.11 -15.23 15.68
N ALA A 132 -12.23 -13.90 15.86
CA ALA A 132 -13.41 -13.16 15.48
C ALA A 132 -13.66 -13.25 13.97
N ILE A 133 -12.62 -13.17 13.15
CA ILE A 133 -12.68 -13.31 11.69
C ILE A 133 -13.11 -14.74 11.31
N ALA A 134 -12.42 -15.76 11.83
CA ALA A 134 -12.70 -17.17 11.51
C ALA A 134 -14.12 -17.62 11.93
N ASN A 135 -14.72 -16.94 12.91
CA ASN A 135 -16.07 -17.25 13.39
C ASN A 135 -17.16 -16.31 12.86
N ASN A 136 -16.82 -15.34 12.01
CA ASN A 136 -17.77 -14.42 11.41
C ASN A 136 -18.09 -14.82 9.95
N PRO A 137 -19.24 -15.45 9.67
CA PRO A 137 -19.61 -15.85 8.31
C PRO A 137 -19.84 -14.66 7.36
N ASN A 138 -20.10 -13.47 7.92
CA ASN A 138 -20.30 -12.24 7.16
C ASN A 138 -19.03 -11.40 7.07
N PHE A 139 -17.87 -11.89 7.52
CA PHE A 139 -16.64 -11.09 7.53
C PHE A 139 -16.40 -10.38 6.19
N LYS A 140 -16.32 -9.04 6.25
CA LYS A 140 -16.05 -8.24 5.06
C LYS A 140 -14.57 -8.33 4.68
N TYR A 141 -14.28 -9.31 3.84
CA TYR A 141 -13.00 -9.41 3.16
C TYR A 141 -12.69 -8.15 2.32
N SER A 142 -11.42 -7.76 2.29
CA SER A 142 -10.88 -6.71 1.42
C SER A 142 -9.51 -7.09 0.87
N ARG A 143 -9.16 -6.53 -0.30
CA ARG A 143 -7.80 -6.66 -0.85
C ARG A 143 -6.74 -6.11 0.10
N LEU A 144 -7.06 -5.04 0.83
CA LEU A 144 -6.17 -4.49 1.86
C LEU A 144 -5.89 -5.51 2.97
N PHE A 145 -6.90 -6.26 3.41
CA PHE A 145 -6.68 -7.35 4.37
C PHE A 145 -5.77 -8.45 3.81
N ALA A 146 -5.96 -8.84 2.54
CA ALA A 146 -5.06 -9.79 1.86
C ALA A 146 -3.61 -9.29 1.80
N ILE A 147 -3.39 -8.02 1.48
CA ILE A 147 -2.06 -7.40 1.46
C ILE A 147 -1.45 -7.42 2.86
N GLY A 148 -2.25 -7.22 3.92
CA GLY A 148 -1.80 -7.36 5.31
C GLY A 148 -1.29 -8.77 5.63
N LEU A 149 -2.06 -9.81 5.26
CA LEU A 149 -1.64 -11.21 5.43
C LEU A 149 -0.35 -11.53 4.67
N PHE A 150 -0.28 -11.10 3.41
CA PHE A 150 0.92 -11.27 2.60
C PHE A 150 2.13 -10.56 3.20
N SER A 151 1.94 -9.34 3.74
CA SER A 151 3.01 -8.55 4.36
C SER A 151 3.58 -9.24 5.61
N LEU A 152 2.73 -9.89 6.42
CA LEU A 152 3.18 -10.68 7.57
C LEU A 152 4.11 -11.81 7.13
N LEU A 153 3.72 -12.57 6.09
CA LEU A 153 4.54 -13.65 5.54
C LEU A 153 5.86 -13.10 4.96
N GLU A 154 5.80 -12.00 4.22
CA GLU A 154 6.98 -11.34 3.64
C GLU A 154 7.94 -10.85 4.72
N PHE A 155 7.46 -10.26 5.82
CA PHE A 155 8.31 -9.79 6.91
C PHE A 155 8.99 -10.92 7.68
N SER A 156 8.34 -12.07 7.79
CA SER A 156 8.92 -13.26 8.42
C SER A 156 9.93 -13.95 7.51
N ASN A 157 9.60 -14.11 6.22
CA ASN A 157 10.50 -14.70 5.23
C ASN A 157 10.27 -14.11 3.82
N PRO A 158 11.10 -13.15 3.37
CA PRO A 158 10.99 -12.56 2.04
C PRO A 158 11.20 -13.56 0.89
N GLU A 159 11.95 -14.64 1.10
CA GLU A 159 12.20 -15.64 0.05
C GLU A 159 10.99 -16.55 -0.15
N LEU A 160 10.22 -16.82 0.91
CA LEU A 160 8.99 -17.62 0.80
C LEU A 160 7.96 -16.96 -0.12
N VAL A 161 7.80 -15.63 -0.06
CA VAL A 161 6.81 -14.94 -0.89
C VAL A 161 7.22 -14.78 -2.36
N LYS A 162 8.52 -14.92 -2.65
CA LYS A 162 9.06 -14.96 -4.03
C LYS A 162 8.87 -16.32 -4.68
N ASP A 163 8.90 -17.40 -3.89
CA ASP A 163 8.59 -18.75 -4.36
C ASP A 163 7.07 -18.92 -4.48
N GLU A 164 6.57 -19.01 -5.71
CA GLU A 164 5.14 -19.14 -6.00
C GLU A 164 4.50 -20.35 -5.29
N LYS A 165 5.21 -21.48 -5.21
CA LYS A 165 4.69 -22.69 -4.60
C LYS A 165 4.59 -22.53 -3.09
N GLN A 166 5.66 -22.10 -2.44
CA GLN A 166 5.67 -21.90 -0.98
C GLN A 166 4.68 -20.82 -0.55
N ARG A 167 4.60 -19.71 -1.31
CA ARG A 167 3.60 -18.67 -1.10
C ARG A 167 2.18 -19.22 -1.18
N THR A 168 1.86 -19.98 -2.23
CA THR A 168 0.52 -20.53 -2.43
C THR A 168 0.13 -21.52 -1.33
N GLU A 169 1.07 -22.39 -0.92
CA GLU A 169 0.86 -23.32 0.19
C GLU A 169 0.60 -22.60 1.52
N ALA A 170 1.39 -21.56 1.84
CA ALA A 170 1.20 -20.77 3.04
C ALA A 170 -0.15 -20.02 3.03
N LEU A 171 -0.49 -19.34 1.93
CA LEU A 171 -1.75 -18.63 1.78
C LEU A 171 -2.96 -19.56 1.84
N LYS A 172 -2.85 -20.78 1.31
CA LYS A 172 -3.89 -21.80 1.40
C LYS A 172 -4.18 -22.19 2.85
N THR A 173 -3.14 -22.43 3.65
CA THR A 173 -3.30 -22.70 5.09
C THR A 173 -3.98 -21.54 5.81
N VAL A 174 -3.56 -20.30 5.54
CA VAL A 174 -4.17 -19.10 6.14
C VAL A 174 -5.62 -18.93 5.72
N ALA A 175 -5.93 -19.10 4.43
CA ALA A 175 -7.29 -18.97 3.91
C ALA A 175 -8.23 -20.00 4.52
N ALA A 176 -7.78 -21.25 4.67
CA ALA A 176 -8.56 -22.30 5.31
C ALA A 176 -8.87 -21.96 6.78
N GLY A 177 -7.88 -21.53 7.56
CA GLY A 177 -8.03 -21.17 8.97
C GLY A 177 -9.00 -20.00 9.20
N LEU A 178 -8.92 -18.98 8.35
CA LEU A 178 -9.75 -17.79 8.43
C LEU A 178 -11.06 -17.88 7.63
N LYS A 179 -11.35 -19.06 7.04
CA LYS A 179 -12.53 -19.31 6.19
C LYS A 179 -12.69 -18.30 5.05
N LEU A 180 -11.57 -17.91 4.44
CA LEU A 180 -11.52 -16.99 3.32
C LEU A 180 -11.60 -17.75 1.99
N SER A 181 -12.03 -17.06 0.94
CA SER A 181 -11.94 -17.60 -0.42
C SER A 181 -10.49 -17.59 -0.89
N GLU A 182 -9.88 -18.77 -0.99
CA GLU A 182 -8.53 -18.97 -1.54
C GLU A 182 -8.39 -18.35 -2.94
N GLU A 183 -9.40 -18.53 -3.80
CA GLU A 183 -9.42 -17.97 -5.15
C GLU A 183 -9.36 -16.43 -5.13
N LYS A 184 -10.17 -15.77 -4.29
CA LYS A 184 -10.15 -14.30 -4.18
C LYS A 184 -8.84 -13.80 -3.61
N LEU A 185 -8.32 -14.46 -2.57
CA LEU A 185 -7.05 -14.11 -1.92
C LEU A 185 -5.89 -14.14 -2.92
N ASN A 186 -5.77 -15.22 -3.70
CA ASN A 186 -4.71 -15.34 -4.70
C ASN A 186 -4.85 -14.29 -5.82
N LYS A 187 -6.04 -14.12 -6.37
CA LYS A 187 -6.28 -13.12 -7.44
C LYS A 187 -5.95 -11.69 -7.02
N ASP A 188 -6.34 -11.31 -5.80
CA ASP A 188 -6.07 -9.97 -5.28
C ASP A 188 -4.56 -9.73 -5.05
N LEU A 189 -3.83 -10.76 -4.59
CA LEU A 189 -2.39 -10.68 -4.40
C LEU A 189 -1.61 -10.69 -5.71
N GLU A 190 -2.03 -11.47 -6.70
CA GLU A 190 -1.48 -11.41 -8.06
C GLU A 190 -1.66 -10.02 -8.68
N LEU A 191 -2.87 -9.45 -8.56
CA LEU A 191 -3.14 -8.09 -9.05
C LEU A 191 -2.30 -7.04 -8.31
N TYR A 192 -2.16 -7.17 -6.98
CA TYR A 192 -1.32 -6.29 -6.18
C TYR A 192 0.14 -6.33 -6.63
N LEU A 193 0.74 -7.52 -6.75
CA LEU A 193 2.12 -7.69 -7.17
C LEU A 193 2.34 -7.18 -8.61
N SER A 194 1.41 -7.45 -9.52
CA SER A 194 1.44 -6.92 -10.90
C SER A 194 1.39 -5.40 -10.92
N ASN A 195 0.57 -4.78 -10.08
CA ASN A 195 0.47 -3.33 -10.02
C ASN A 195 1.73 -2.69 -9.42
N LEU A 196 2.39 -3.34 -8.45
CA LEU A 196 3.68 -2.90 -7.93
C LEU A 196 4.76 -2.91 -9.03
N ASP A 197 4.83 -3.98 -9.82
CA ASP A 197 5.78 -4.08 -10.94
C ASP A 197 5.53 -2.99 -11.99
N LYS A 198 4.27 -2.76 -12.39
CA LYS A 198 3.90 -1.67 -13.31
C LYS A 198 4.31 -0.30 -12.78
N MET A 199 4.15 -0.06 -11.48
CA MET A 199 4.55 1.21 -10.85
C MET A 199 6.07 1.36 -10.83
N ALA A 200 6.81 0.30 -10.50
CA ALA A 200 8.28 0.31 -10.56
C ALA A 200 8.78 0.62 -11.99
N GLN A 201 8.20 0.00 -13.01
CA GLN A 201 8.51 0.27 -14.41
C GLN A 201 8.19 1.72 -14.81
N ALA A 202 7.03 2.25 -14.39
CA ALA A 202 6.67 3.64 -14.66
C ALA A 202 7.65 4.64 -14.04
N LEU A 203 8.17 4.35 -12.84
CA LEU A 203 9.17 5.20 -12.17
C LEU A 203 10.52 5.20 -12.90
N ILE A 204 10.96 4.05 -13.42
CA ILE A 204 12.18 3.95 -14.23
C ILE A 204 12.04 4.82 -15.49
N VAL A 205 10.93 4.66 -16.22
CA VAL A 205 10.65 5.44 -17.44
C VAL A 205 10.62 6.95 -17.14
N MET A 206 9.99 7.36 -16.04
CA MET A 206 9.94 8.76 -15.63
C MET A 206 11.33 9.31 -15.30
N ALA A 207 12.17 8.54 -14.59
CA ALA A 207 13.54 8.95 -14.26
C ALA A 207 14.38 9.14 -15.54
N ASP A 208 14.26 8.23 -16.50
CA ASP A 208 14.95 8.32 -17.79
C ASP A 208 14.52 9.55 -18.58
N MET A 209 13.21 9.82 -18.68
CA MET A 209 12.68 11.02 -19.33
C MET A 209 13.20 12.31 -18.68
N LEU A 210 13.19 12.39 -17.35
CA LEU A 210 13.71 13.56 -16.62
C LEU A 210 15.21 13.75 -16.86
N SER A 211 15.99 12.67 -16.90
CA SER A 211 17.42 12.73 -17.18
C SER A 211 17.70 13.24 -18.60
N ALA A 212 16.93 12.77 -19.59
CA ALA A 212 17.06 13.18 -20.98
C ALA A 212 16.68 14.65 -21.17
N ASP A 213 15.61 15.12 -20.52
CA ASP A 213 15.19 16.52 -20.57
C ASP A 213 16.20 17.45 -19.90
N ARG A 214 16.81 17.05 -18.78
CA ARG A 214 17.91 17.81 -18.15
C ARG A 214 19.09 17.95 -19.10
N LYS A 215 19.55 16.85 -19.71
CA LYS A 215 20.65 16.87 -20.70
C LYS A 215 20.32 17.77 -21.89
N LYS A 216 19.10 17.69 -22.45
CA LYS A 216 18.67 18.57 -23.56
C LYS A 216 18.66 20.04 -23.15
N ARG A 217 18.21 20.36 -21.93
CA ARG A 217 18.22 21.76 -21.42
C ARG A 217 19.64 22.28 -21.21
N GLU A 218 20.55 21.46 -20.71
CA GLU A 218 21.97 21.81 -20.55
C GLU A 218 22.65 22.04 -21.90
N GLN A 219 22.44 21.16 -22.87
CA GLN A 219 22.97 21.32 -24.23
C GLN A 219 22.47 22.60 -24.90
N ARG A 220 21.16 22.93 -24.77
CA ARG A 220 20.59 24.18 -25.29
C ARG A 220 21.21 25.41 -24.61
N LYS A 221 21.43 25.36 -23.30
CA LYS A 221 22.12 26.45 -22.58
C LYS A 221 23.54 26.64 -23.07
N GLN A 222 24.31 25.56 -23.24
CA GLN A 222 25.69 25.62 -23.75
C GLN A 222 25.77 26.18 -25.18
N GLN A 223 24.83 25.80 -26.05
CA GLN A 223 24.75 26.35 -27.43
C GLN A 223 24.35 27.83 -27.45
N SER A 224 23.51 28.29 -26.53
CA SER A 224 23.12 29.71 -26.43
C SER A 224 24.22 30.63 -25.87
N THR A 225 25.24 30.06 -25.22
CA THR A 225 26.40 30.79 -24.67
C THR A 225 27.66 30.70 -25.53
N ALA A 226 27.61 30.03 -26.69
CA ALA A 226 28.74 29.97 -27.61
C ALA A 226 28.95 31.36 -28.28
N PRO A 227 30.17 31.92 -28.27
CA PRO A 227 30.43 33.21 -28.90
C PRO A 227 30.20 33.12 -30.41
N VAL A 228 29.36 34.00 -30.95
CA VAL A 228 29.22 34.19 -32.40
C VAL A 228 30.57 34.74 -32.89
N ALA A 229 31.32 33.92 -33.64
CA ALA A 229 32.57 34.36 -34.26
C ALA A 229 32.27 35.58 -35.16
N PRO A 230 33.04 36.68 -35.05
CA PRO A 230 32.82 37.83 -35.90
C PRO A 230 33.00 37.44 -37.37
N PRO A 231 32.19 38.00 -38.29
CA PRO A 231 32.30 37.67 -39.70
C PRO A 231 33.71 38.04 -40.20
N THR A 232 34.39 37.08 -40.81
CA THR A 232 35.67 37.31 -41.48
C THR A 232 35.43 38.27 -42.63
N ALA A 233 35.94 39.50 -42.50
CA ALA A 233 35.98 40.46 -43.59
C ALA A 233 36.90 39.92 -44.68
N ASN A 234 36.33 39.64 -45.86
CA ASN A 234 37.10 39.55 -47.10
C ASN A 234 37.48 40.97 -47.51
N GLU A 235 38.77 41.27 -47.54
CA GLU A 235 39.54 41.90 -48.65
C GLU A 235 40.97 42.22 -48.19
#